data_AF-A0A1Z8QEG4-F1
#
_entry.id   AF-A0A1Z8QEG4-F1
#
_cell.length_a   1.000
_cell.length_b   1.000
_cell.length_c   1.000
_cell.angle_alpha   90.00
_cell.angle_beta   90.00
_cell.angle_gamma   90.00
#
_symmetry.space_group_name_H-M   'P 1'
#
loop_
_entity.id
_entity.type
_entity.pdbx_description
1 polymer ?
#
loop_
_entity_poly.entity_id
_entity_poly.type
_entity_poly.pdbx_seq_one_letter_code
_entity_poly.pdbx_strand_id
1 'polypeptide(L)'
;MNDKPKLPRVAKGKKPNYLNDGSIDNLMAMIMTLTQEISVLRDRIDTLERILESKKIILDEEFNEFIPSDDLETKRKNRRHALLERVLLPIKKELE
;
A
#
# COMPACT_ATOMS: atom_id res chain seq x y z
N MET A 1 -13.49 11.59 -37.16
CA MET A 1 -14.38 10.63 -36.47
C MET A 1 -13.52 9.49 -35.95
N ASN A 2 -13.21 9.46 -34.65
CA ASN A 2 -12.45 8.36 -34.07
C ASN A 2 -13.01 8.10 -32.66
N ASP A 3 -14.19 7.50 -32.60
CA ASP A 3 -14.86 7.16 -31.35
C ASP A 3 -14.49 5.72 -30.99
N LYS A 4 -13.50 5.56 -30.11
CA LYS A 4 -13.07 4.23 -29.64
C LYS A 4 -14.10 3.71 -28.64
N PRO A 5 -14.62 2.48 -28.80
CA PRO A 5 -15.67 1.96 -27.93
C PRO A 5 -15.17 1.90 -26.48
N LYS A 6 -15.83 2.64 -25.58
CA LYS A 6 -15.57 2.58 -24.14
C LYS A 6 -16.09 1.25 -23.60
N LEU A 7 -15.16 0.35 -23.28
CA LEU A 7 -15.49 -0.89 -22.59
C LEU A 7 -16.06 -0.57 -21.19
N PRO A 8 -17.22 -1.13 -20.81
CA PRO A 8 -17.73 -0.98 -19.45
C PRO A 8 -16.74 -1.62 -18.48
N ARG A 9 -16.22 -0.83 -17.52
CA ARG A 9 -15.27 -1.27 -16.49
C ARG A 9 -15.92 -2.07 -15.35
N VAL A 10 -17.22 -2.35 -15.45
CA VAL A 10 -17.98 -3.03 -14.40
C VAL A 10 -18.25 -4.45 -14.86
N ALA A 11 -17.77 -5.43 -14.09
CA ALA A 11 -18.05 -6.83 -14.34
C ALA A 11 -19.57 -7.07 -14.31
N LYS A 12 -20.10 -7.76 -15.33
CA LYS A 12 -21.52 -8.16 -15.37
C LYS A 12 -21.70 -9.41 -14.51
N GLY A 13 -22.46 -9.31 -13.42
CA GLY A 13 -22.83 -10.44 -12.57
C GLY A 13 -23.00 -10.04 -11.09
N LYS A 14 -23.80 -10.81 -10.33
CA LYS A 14 -23.77 -10.70 -8.86
C LYS A 14 -22.40 -11.16 -8.38
N LYS A 15 -21.72 -10.33 -7.58
CA LYS A 15 -20.45 -10.70 -6.95
C LYS A 15 -20.68 -11.99 -6.14
N PRO A 16 -19.91 -13.06 -6.40
CA PRO A 16 -20.04 -14.27 -5.59
C PRO A 16 -19.71 -13.95 -4.14
N ASN A 17 -20.61 -14.33 -3.23
CA ASN A 17 -20.33 -14.38 -1.80
C ASN A 17 -19.75 -15.76 -1.51
N TYR A 18 -18.50 -15.79 -1.07
CA TYR A 18 -17.77 -17.00 -0.73
C TYR A 18 -17.91 -17.33 0.76
N LEU A 19 -18.09 -16.32 1.61
CA LEU A 19 -18.28 -16.46 3.06
C LEU A 19 -19.70 -16.05 3.48
N ASN A 20 -20.08 -16.42 4.71
CA ASN A 20 -21.43 -16.24 5.25
C ASN A 20 -21.94 -14.79 5.20
N ASP A 21 -21.03 -13.82 5.28
CA ASP A 21 -21.31 -12.39 5.19
C ASP A 21 -20.43 -11.77 4.11
N GLY A 22 -21.05 -11.10 3.12
CA GLY A 22 -20.34 -10.40 2.05
C GLY A 22 -19.41 -9.30 2.56
N SER A 23 -19.61 -8.81 3.79
CA SER A 23 -18.70 -7.89 4.48
C SER A 23 -17.33 -8.54 4.76
N ILE A 24 -17.31 -9.84 5.09
CA ILE A 24 -16.08 -10.60 5.34
C ILE A 24 -15.34 -10.88 4.02
N ASP A 25 -16.07 -11.21 2.95
CA ASP A 25 -15.48 -11.36 1.61
C ASP A 25 -14.86 -10.05 1.10
N ASN A 26 -15.53 -8.93 1.36
CA ASN A 26 -14.99 -7.61 1.05
C ASN A 26 -13.75 -7.29 1.88
N LEU A 27 -13.73 -7.62 3.18
CA LEU A 27 -12.56 -7.47 4.03
C LEU A 27 -11.38 -8.31 3.54
N MET A 28 -11.62 -9.58 3.21
CA MET A 28 -10.61 -10.47 2.65
C MET A 28 -10.06 -9.94 1.33
N ALA A 29 -10.92 -9.47 0.42
CA ALA A 29 -10.50 -8.86 -0.84
C ALA A 29 -9.67 -7.59 -0.63
N MET A 30 -10.02 -6.75 0.36
CA MET A 30 -9.24 -5.56 0.72
C MET A 30 -7.85 -5.94 1.25
N ILE A 31 -7.75 -6.94 2.13
CA ILE A 31 -6.47 -7.43 2.66
C ILE A 31 -5.60 -8.00 1.53
N MET A 32 -6.16 -8.87 0.68
CA MET A 32 -5.42 -9.44 -0.45
C MET A 32 -4.90 -8.36 -1.41
N THR A 33 -5.72 -7.35 -1.71
CA THR A 33 -5.31 -6.21 -2.54
C THR A 33 -4.18 -5.44 -1.87
N LEU A 34 -4.29 -5.14 -0.57
CA LEU A 34 -3.25 -4.44 0.17
C LEU A 34 -1.93 -5.23 0.21
N THR A 35 -1.98 -6.55 0.42
CA THR A 35 -0.80 -7.42 0.39
C THR A 35 -0.14 -7.40 -0.99
N GLN A 36 -0.93 -7.40 -2.07
CA GLN A 36 -0.41 -7.26 -3.43
C GLN A 36 0.31 -5.92 -3.62
N GLU A 37 -0.30 -4.81 -3.20
CA GLU A 37 0.34 -3.49 -3.28
C GLU A 37 1.63 -3.40 -2.45
N ILE A 38 1.67 -4.04 -1.28
CA ILE A 38 2.90 -4.14 -0.46
C ILE A 38 3.99 -4.93 -1.20
N SER A 39 3.64 -6.03 -1.87
CA SER A 39 4.59 -6.80 -2.67
C SER A 39 5.18 -5.95 -3.79
N VAL A 40 4.34 -5.24 -4.54
CA VAL A 40 4.78 -4.34 -5.62
C VAL A 40 5.67 -3.22 -5.09
N LEU A 41 5.33 -2.65 -3.93
CA LEU A 41 6.16 -1.62 -3.30
C LEU A 41 7.52 -2.18 -2.89
N ARG A 42 7.58 -3.41 -2.36
CA ARG A 42 8.83 -4.07 -1.98
C ARG A 42 9.73 -4.31 -3.20
N ASP A 43 9.17 -4.83 -4.28
CA ASP A 43 9.91 -5.05 -5.54
C ASP A 43 10.43 -3.73 -6.12
N ARG A 44 9.65 -2.65 -5.99
CA ARG A 44 10.07 -1.31 -6.43
C ARG A 44 11.20 -0.74 -5.58
N ILE A 45 11.22 -1.02 -4.27
CA ILE A 45 12.31 -0.62 -3.37
C ILE A 45 13.59 -1.40 -3.73
N ASP A 46 13.52 -2.73 -3.87
CA ASP A 46 14.66 -3.56 -4.30
C ASP A 46 15.22 -3.09 -5.66
N THR A 47 14.34 -2.74 -6.60
CA THR A 47 14.76 -2.18 -7.89
C THR A 47 15.52 -0.85 -7.72
N LEU A 48 15.08 0.02 -6.81
CA LEU A 48 15.77 1.29 -6.53
C LEU A 48 17.14 1.05 -5.89
N GLU A 49 17.24 0.13 -4.93
CA GLU A 49 18.49 -0.26 -4.27
C GLU A 49 19.51 -0.79 -5.29
N ARG A 50 19.11 -1.75 -6.13
CA ARG A 50 19.96 -2.30 -7.21
C ARG A 50 20.41 -1.24 -8.22
N ILE A 51 19.54 -0.30 -8.58
CA ILE A 51 19.91 0.80 -9.49
C ILE A 51 20.96 1.72 -8.84
N LEU A 52 20.80 2.06 -7.56
CA LEU A 52 21.73 2.91 -6.84
C LEU A 52 23.10 2.24 -6.66
N GLU A 53 23.11 0.94 -6.37
CA GLU A 53 24.32 0.13 -6.29
C GLU A 53 25.01 0.03 -7.66
N SER A 54 24.26 -0.24 -8.73
CA SER A 54 24.83 -0.33 -10.10
C SER A 54 25.52 0.97 -10.54
N LYS A 55 25.05 2.11 -10.01
CA LYS A 55 25.63 3.44 -10.26
C LYS A 55 26.73 3.81 -9.27
N LYS A 56 27.04 2.94 -8.31
CA LYS A 56 28.01 3.15 -7.23
C LYS A 56 27.72 4.42 -6.41
N ILE A 57 26.44 4.75 -6.23
CA ILE A 57 26.00 5.93 -5.45
C ILE A 57 25.90 5.57 -3.96
N ILE A 58 25.30 4.40 -3.68
CA ILE A 58 25.12 3.85 -2.34
C ILE A 58 25.44 2.36 -2.44
N LEU A 59 26.24 1.83 -1.51
CA LEU A 59 26.51 0.41 -1.40
C LEU A 59 25.36 -0.30 -0.68
N ASP A 60 25.11 -1.57 -1.00
CA ASP A 60 24.06 -2.35 -0.33
C ASP A 60 24.28 -2.45 1.20
N GLU A 61 25.55 -2.48 1.63
CA GLU A 61 25.94 -2.44 3.04
C GLU A 61 25.47 -1.15 3.74
N GLU A 62 25.52 0.00 3.07
CA GLU A 62 25.08 1.29 3.64
C GLU A 62 23.57 1.33 3.88
N PHE A 63 22.77 0.61 3.08
CA PHE A 63 21.33 0.47 3.33
C PHE A 63 21.05 -0.40 4.57
N ASN A 64 21.79 -1.50 4.73
CA ASN A 64 21.62 -2.44 5.84
C ASN A 64 22.12 -1.87 7.18
N GLU A 65 23.17 -1.05 7.15
CA GLU A 65 23.76 -0.42 8.33
C GLU A 65 23.14 0.96 8.63
N PHE A 66 22.18 1.42 7.84
CA PHE A 66 21.58 2.74 8.02
C PHE A 66 20.85 2.86 9.37
N ILE A 67 21.41 3.68 10.26
CA ILE A 67 20.78 4.04 11.54
C ILE A 67 20.11 5.43 11.39
N PRO A 68 18.77 5.52 11.52
CA PRO A 68 18.09 6.80 11.47
C PRO A 68 18.46 7.68 12.67
N SER A 69 18.58 8.99 12.45
CA SER A 69 18.72 9.96 13.55
C SER A 69 17.40 10.16 14.30
N ASP A 70 17.46 10.65 15.53
CA ASP A 70 16.29 10.95 16.38
C ASP A 70 15.25 11.86 15.68
N ASP A 71 15.73 12.86 14.91
CA ASP A 71 14.85 13.73 14.12
C ASP A 71 14.13 12.95 13.01
N LEU A 72 14.85 12.06 12.31
CA LEU A 72 14.25 11.24 11.25
C LEU A 72 13.24 10.24 11.83
N GLU A 73 13.53 9.63 12.97
CA GLU A 73 12.60 8.77 13.69
C GLU A 73 11.34 9.52 14.11
N THR A 74 11.50 10.73 14.65
CA THR A 74 10.38 11.59 15.05
C THR A 74 9.50 11.92 13.84
N LYS A 75 10.10 12.29 12.70
CA LYS A 75 9.37 12.52 11.44
C LYS A 75 8.62 11.28 10.96
N ARG A 76 9.24 10.09 11.06
CA ARG A 76 8.59 8.82 10.70
C ARG A 76 7.43 8.51 11.65
N LYS A 77 7.60 8.71 12.95
CA LYS A 77 6.55 8.53 13.97
C LYS A 77 5.36 9.43 13.70
N ASN A 78 5.58 10.72 13.43
CA ASN A 78 4.51 11.68 13.12
C ASN A 78 3.77 11.29 11.84
N ARG A 79 4.49 10.87 10.79
CA ARG A 79 3.85 10.36 9.55
C ARG A 79 3.00 9.13 9.80
N ARG A 80 3.49 8.15 10.59
CA ARG A 80 2.72 6.96 10.96
C ARG A 80 1.48 7.33 11.78
N HIS A 81 1.60 8.25 12.73
CA HIS A 81 0.47 8.72 13.53
C HIS A 81 -0.60 9.38 12.65
N ALA A 82 -0.22 10.29 11.75
CA ALA A 82 -1.16 10.92 10.81
C ALA A 82 -1.80 9.93 9.83
N LEU A 83 -1.12 8.84 9.48
CA LEU A 83 -1.71 7.75 8.70
C LEU A 83 -2.77 7.02 9.53
N LEU A 84 -2.45 6.62 10.77
CA LEU A 84 -3.39 5.93 11.66
C LEU A 84 -4.63 6.77 11.94
N GLU A 85 -4.49 8.07 12.20
CA GLU A 85 -5.62 8.97 12.40
C GLU A 85 -6.57 8.98 11.19
N ARG A 86 -6.04 8.99 9.96
CA ARG A 86 -6.87 8.95 8.75
C ARG A 86 -7.54 7.59 8.55
N VAL A 87 -6.83 6.50 8.84
CA VAL A 87 -7.36 5.13 8.69
C VAL A 87 -8.43 4.84 9.74
N LEU A 88 -8.27 5.32 10.97
CA LEU A 88 -9.18 5.06 12.10
C LEU A 88 -10.33 6.07 12.19
N LEU A 89 -10.33 7.14 11.40
CA LEU A 89 -11.37 8.16 11.41
C LEU A 89 -12.81 7.59 11.29
N PRO A 90 -13.11 6.60 10.43
CA PRO A 90 -14.46 6.02 10.35
C PRO A 90 -14.91 5.38 11.67
N ILE A 91 -14.00 4.68 12.35
CA ILE A 91 -14.27 4.01 13.64
C ILE A 91 -14.49 5.05 14.74
N LYS A 92 -13.66 6.11 14.79
CA LYS A 92 -13.83 7.19 15.79
C LYS A 92 -15.18 7.88 15.67
N LYS A 93 -15.67 8.09 14.44
CA LYS A 93 -16.98 8.72 14.18
C LYS A 93 -18.18 7.86 14.55
N GLU A 94 -18.03 6.55 14.65
CA GLU A 94 -19.11 5.64 15.07
C GLU A 94 -19.21 5.51 16.60
N LEU A 95 -18.16 5.91 17.33
CA LEU A 95 -18.08 5.89 18.80
C LEU A 95 -18.52 7.20 19.46
N GLU A 96 -18.60 8.29 18.68
CA GLU A 96 -19.16 9.60 19.07
C GLU A 96 -20.67 9.66 18.81
#